data_AF-A0A9P4NFE3-F1
#
_entry.id   AF-A0A9P4NFE3-F1
#
_cell.length_a   1.000
_cell.length_b   1.000
_cell.length_c   1.000
_cell.angle_alpha   90.00
_cell.angle_beta   90.00
_cell.angle_gamma   90.00
#
_symmetry.space_group_name_H-M   'P 1'
#
loop_
_entity.id
_entity.type
_entity.pdbx_description
1 polymer ?
#
loop_
_entity_poly.entity_id
_entity_poly.type
_entity_poly.pdbx_seq_one_letter_code
_entity_poly.pdbx_strand_id
1 'polypeptide(L)'
;MTPRNEPDWLNKKYADEDGKFRRPQSAFRSFVSPDAGAEFPAEAGRYLLYRAIIVRKLKSLEDIVELVEVAGKTDGKGWTFDTPGPEKDPLYGFKYLRELYEKAAPDHEYKYISVPVLWDKNTEREIEDMNDWVYNTINNGVYKSGFAATQQAYEENHLANPAHQPYLFGANITEADIRLFTTMIRFDVAYYSIFKCNLKMIRHDYPRIHTWLRTLYWDESERTHGAFKDTTRFDAYKLGYSFALGAKIVPVGPVPNVVPL
;
A
#
# COMPACT_ATOMS: atom_id res chain seq x y z
N MET A 1 24.10 -24.74 28.08
CA MET A 1 23.45 -24.35 26.82
C MET A 1 23.63 -22.85 26.66
N THR A 2 24.53 -22.43 25.78
CA THR A 2 24.66 -21.02 25.37
C THR A 2 23.34 -20.60 24.68
N PRO A 3 22.79 -19.41 24.96
CA PRO A 3 21.63 -18.92 24.23
C PRO A 3 22.01 -18.78 22.76
N ARG A 4 21.18 -19.29 21.85
CA ARG A 4 21.31 -18.93 20.44
C ARG A 4 21.05 -17.42 20.36
N ASN A 5 22.04 -16.66 19.90
CA ASN A 5 21.83 -15.30 19.42
C ASN A 5 20.86 -15.38 18.24
N GLU A 6 19.56 -15.22 18.51
CA GLU A 6 18.62 -14.90 17.46
C GLU A 6 18.94 -13.48 16.98
N PRO A 7 19.06 -13.25 15.67
CA PRO A 7 19.37 -11.93 15.14
C PRO A 7 18.26 -10.92 15.51
N ASP A 8 18.68 -9.71 15.90
CA ASP A 8 17.93 -8.62 16.56
C ASP A 8 16.64 -8.15 15.85
N TRP A 9 16.39 -8.60 14.62
CA TRP A 9 15.25 -8.17 13.81
C TRP A 9 13.91 -8.81 14.18
N LEU A 10 13.88 -9.78 15.09
CA LEU A 10 12.65 -10.33 15.67
C LEU A 10 11.98 -9.37 16.67
N ASN A 11 12.73 -8.43 17.24
CA ASN A 11 12.23 -7.38 18.14
C ASN A 11 11.92 -6.08 17.40
N LYS A 12 11.07 -6.13 16.36
CA LYS A 12 10.63 -4.89 15.68
C LYS A 12 9.62 -4.12 16.53
N LYS A 13 10.11 -3.19 17.35
CA LYS A 13 9.29 -2.04 17.77
C LYS A 13 9.07 -1.17 16.53
N TYR A 14 7.87 -1.25 15.95
CA TYR A 14 7.45 -0.32 14.89
C TYR A 14 7.26 1.09 15.44
N ALA A 15 6.90 1.22 16.72
CA ALA A 15 6.77 2.48 17.42
C ALA A 15 8.11 2.97 18.00
N ASP A 16 8.29 4.29 18.01
CA ASP A 16 9.39 4.94 18.72
C ASP A 16 9.19 4.84 20.25
N GLU A 17 10.15 5.33 21.04
CA GLU A 17 10.12 5.24 22.51
C GLU A 17 8.87 5.90 23.15
N ASP A 18 8.31 6.92 22.49
CA ASP A 18 7.08 7.60 22.89
C ASP A 18 5.79 6.85 22.49
N GLY A 19 5.94 5.66 21.90
CA GLY A 19 4.84 4.79 21.51
C GLY A 19 4.15 5.17 20.21
N LYS A 20 4.65 6.18 19.47
CA LYS A 20 4.10 6.58 18.18
C LYS A 20 4.84 5.87 17.04
N PHE A 21 4.08 5.37 16.07
CA PHE A 21 4.64 4.90 14.81
C PHE A 21 4.98 6.07 13.90
N ARG A 22 6.26 6.21 13.54
CA ARG A 22 6.75 7.17 12.53
C ARG A 22 7.42 6.40 11.40
N ARG A 23 6.81 6.44 10.21
CA ARG A 23 7.40 5.83 9.02
C ARG A 23 8.49 6.73 8.47
N PRO A 24 9.69 6.21 8.14
CA PRO A 24 10.71 7.03 7.48
C PRO A 24 10.28 7.50 6.11
N GLN A 25 10.79 8.67 5.74
CA GLN A 25 10.64 9.22 4.40
C GLN A 25 11.48 8.41 3.40
N SER A 26 11.02 8.39 2.16
CA SER A 26 11.71 7.74 1.06
C SER A 26 13.03 8.45 0.73
N ALA A 27 14.02 7.67 0.32
CA ALA A 27 15.31 8.17 -0.15
C ALA A 27 15.26 8.69 -1.60
N PHE A 28 14.23 8.31 -2.38
CA PHE A 28 14.10 8.64 -3.80
C PHE A 28 12.92 9.58 -4.04
N ARG A 29 13.14 10.65 -4.82
CA ARG A 29 12.13 11.71 -5.09
C ARG A 29 12.19 12.28 -6.50
N SER A 30 12.53 11.45 -7.48
CA SER A 30 12.55 11.85 -8.88
C SER A 30 11.17 11.67 -9.55
N PHE A 31 10.97 12.27 -10.72
CA PHE A 31 9.69 12.31 -11.42
C PHE A 31 9.85 11.95 -12.89
N VAL A 32 8.87 11.25 -13.47
CA VAL A 32 8.78 11.05 -14.93
C VAL A 32 8.17 12.30 -15.56
N SER A 33 8.79 12.84 -16.60
CA SER A 33 8.30 14.04 -17.30
C SER A 33 8.20 13.84 -18.82
N PRO A 34 7.18 14.41 -19.50
CA PRO A 34 7.13 14.45 -20.96
C PRO A 34 8.05 15.51 -21.57
N ASP A 35 8.70 16.35 -20.75
CA ASP A 35 9.51 17.47 -21.22
C ASP A 35 10.80 17.02 -21.92
N ALA A 36 11.20 17.77 -22.94
CA ALA A 36 12.45 17.51 -23.65
C ALA A 36 13.65 17.68 -22.71
N GLY A 37 14.49 16.65 -22.62
CA GLY A 37 15.68 16.65 -21.76
C GLY A 37 15.43 16.28 -20.30
N ALA A 38 14.23 15.78 -19.95
CA ALA A 38 13.97 15.23 -18.63
C ALA A 38 14.96 14.11 -18.26
N GLU A 39 15.37 14.05 -17.00
CA GLU A 39 16.21 12.96 -16.47
C GLU A 39 15.52 11.60 -16.65
N PHE A 40 14.20 11.57 -16.43
CA PHE A 40 13.34 10.40 -16.63
C PHE A 40 12.20 10.75 -17.62
N PRO A 41 12.40 10.59 -18.94
CA PRO A 41 11.41 10.92 -19.95
C PRO A 41 10.30 9.86 -20.08
N ALA A 42 9.07 10.32 -20.32
CA ALA A 42 7.90 9.45 -20.52
C ALA A 42 8.01 8.58 -21.79
N GLU A 43 8.58 7.37 -21.66
CA GLU A 43 8.83 6.43 -22.76
C GLU A 43 8.14 5.07 -22.54
N ALA A 44 7.44 4.59 -23.57
CA ALA A 44 6.76 3.29 -23.52
C ALA A 44 7.76 2.14 -23.32
N GLY A 45 7.44 1.23 -22.40
CA GLY A 45 8.26 0.06 -22.13
C GLY A 45 9.54 0.33 -21.35
N ARG A 46 9.82 1.58 -20.95
CA ARG A 46 11.01 1.93 -20.15
C ARG A 46 10.86 1.64 -18.66
N TYR A 47 9.65 1.77 -18.13
CA TYR A 47 9.39 1.71 -16.70
C TYR A 47 8.76 0.40 -16.24
N LEU A 48 9.19 -0.07 -15.07
CA LEU A 48 8.67 -1.26 -14.40
C LEU A 48 8.13 -0.85 -13.02
N LEU A 49 6.88 -1.21 -12.72
CA LEU A 49 6.21 -0.85 -11.48
C LEU A 49 6.07 -2.05 -10.55
N TYR A 50 6.58 -1.93 -9.33
CA TYR A 50 6.34 -2.88 -8.26
C TYR A 50 5.22 -2.32 -7.38
N ARG A 51 3.99 -2.82 -7.57
CA ARG A 51 2.82 -2.60 -6.68
C ARG A 51 2.28 -1.15 -6.54
N ALA A 52 1.74 -0.56 -7.61
CA ALA A 52 0.73 0.52 -7.56
C ALA A 52 -0.29 0.41 -8.72
N ILE A 53 -1.41 -0.27 -8.48
CA ILE A 53 -2.12 -0.94 -9.58
C ILE A 53 -3.38 -0.18 -10.06
N ILE A 54 -4.03 0.62 -9.20
CA ILE A 54 -5.29 1.32 -9.54
C ILE A 54 -5.04 2.38 -10.63
N VAL A 55 -4.06 3.28 -10.45
CA VAL A 55 -3.78 4.36 -11.40
C VAL A 55 -3.30 3.82 -12.74
N ARG A 56 -2.43 2.78 -12.71
CA ARG A 56 -1.96 2.08 -13.92
C ARG A 56 -3.14 1.66 -14.80
N LYS A 57 -4.17 1.06 -14.20
CA LYS A 57 -5.37 0.61 -14.90
C LYS A 57 -6.31 1.75 -15.32
N LEU A 58 -6.57 2.71 -14.42
CA LEU A 58 -7.39 3.90 -14.75
C LEU A 58 -6.83 4.74 -15.91
N LYS A 59 -5.51 4.67 -16.12
CA LYS A 59 -4.80 5.40 -17.18
C LYS A 59 -4.45 4.52 -18.38
N SER A 60 -4.91 3.27 -18.41
CA SER A 60 -4.65 2.32 -19.50
C SER A 60 -3.16 2.15 -19.79
N LEU A 61 -2.34 2.15 -18.74
CA LEU A 61 -0.88 2.05 -18.83
C LEU A 61 -0.40 0.60 -18.85
N GLU A 62 -1.31 -0.37 -18.92
CA GLU A 62 -0.96 -1.79 -18.77
C GLU A 62 -0.01 -2.30 -19.86
N ASP A 63 -0.12 -1.75 -21.06
CA ASP A 63 0.70 -2.14 -22.21
C ASP A 63 2.09 -1.47 -22.23
N ILE A 64 2.30 -0.44 -21.40
CA ILE A 64 3.52 0.38 -21.44
C ILE A 64 4.30 0.44 -20.12
N VAL A 65 3.64 0.19 -18.98
CA VAL A 65 4.27 0.05 -17.67
C VAL A 65 4.04 -1.37 -17.20
N GLU A 66 5.10 -2.17 -17.18
CA GLU A 66 5.03 -3.56 -16.72
C GLU A 66 4.84 -3.60 -15.19
N LEU A 67 4.13 -4.60 -14.67
CA LEU A 67 3.83 -4.76 -13.24
C LEU A 67 4.47 -6.04 -12.69
N VAL A 68 5.25 -5.92 -11.62
CA VAL A 68 5.78 -7.08 -10.87
C VAL A 68 5.14 -7.12 -9.48
N GLU A 69 4.50 -8.24 -9.16
CA GLU A 69 3.93 -8.47 -7.83
C GLU A 69 5.02 -8.98 -6.86
N VAL A 70 4.94 -8.53 -5.60
CA VAL A 70 5.80 -9.01 -4.51
C VAL A 70 4.95 -9.51 -3.35
N ALA A 71 5.45 -10.53 -2.66
CA ALA A 71 4.83 -11.11 -1.47
C ALA A 71 5.47 -10.52 -0.19
N GLY A 72 4.66 -10.30 0.84
CA GLY A 72 5.17 -9.98 2.18
C GLY A 72 5.42 -11.29 2.94
N LYS A 73 6.68 -11.60 3.23
CA LYS A 73 7.03 -12.75 4.09
C LYS A 73 7.46 -12.31 5.48
N THR A 74 7.22 -13.19 6.45
CA THR A 74 7.60 -13.00 7.87
C THR A 74 9.02 -13.44 8.17
N ASP A 75 9.85 -13.70 7.16
CA ASP A 75 11.24 -14.13 7.33
C ASP A 75 12.18 -13.01 7.76
N GLY A 76 11.62 -11.83 8.07
CA GLY A 76 12.35 -10.65 8.54
C GLY A 76 13.00 -9.81 7.44
N LYS A 77 13.11 -10.35 6.22
CA LYS A 77 13.89 -9.76 5.11
C LYS A 77 13.09 -8.79 4.23
N GLY A 78 11.77 -8.73 4.43
CA GLY A 78 10.90 -7.74 3.79
C GLY A 78 10.07 -8.34 2.65
N TRP A 79 9.95 -7.59 1.55
CA TRP A 79 9.22 -8.03 0.36
C TRP A 79 10.04 -9.02 -0.47
N THR A 80 9.41 -10.10 -0.90
CA THR A 80 10.05 -11.18 -1.67
C THR A 80 9.38 -11.34 -3.03
N PHE A 81 10.16 -11.75 -4.02
CA PHE A 81 9.64 -12.30 -5.27
C PHE A 81 9.24 -13.75 -5.01
N ASP A 82 7.94 -13.95 -4.80
CA ASP A 82 7.32 -15.25 -4.61
C ASP A 82 5.81 -15.12 -4.85
N THR A 83 5.12 -16.25 -4.92
CA THR A 83 3.68 -16.41 -5.11
C THR A 83 2.87 -15.40 -4.27
N PRO A 84 1.94 -14.63 -4.88
CA PRO A 84 1.45 -14.72 -6.26
C PRO A 84 2.33 -14.08 -7.33
N GLY A 85 3.44 -13.43 -6.95
CA GLY A 85 4.43 -12.89 -7.88
C GLY A 85 5.35 -13.96 -8.48
N PRO A 86 6.32 -13.54 -9.32
CA PRO A 86 7.29 -14.47 -9.90
C PRO A 86 8.21 -15.05 -8.82
N GLU A 87 8.78 -16.24 -9.08
CA GLU A 87 9.72 -16.89 -8.15
C GLU A 87 11.00 -16.08 -7.90
N LYS A 88 11.33 -15.17 -8.84
CA LYS A 88 12.45 -14.24 -8.80
C LYS A 88 12.08 -12.97 -9.55
N ASP A 89 12.78 -11.88 -9.23
CA ASP A 89 12.74 -10.64 -10.01
C ASP A 89 13.05 -10.92 -11.50
N PRO A 90 12.24 -10.42 -12.45
CA PRO A 90 12.44 -10.70 -13.87
C PRO A 90 13.65 -9.99 -14.49
N LEU A 91 14.18 -8.92 -13.88
CA LEU A 91 15.30 -8.16 -14.44
C LEU A 91 16.66 -8.77 -14.06
N TYR A 92 16.80 -9.16 -12.80
CA TYR A 92 18.09 -9.49 -12.21
C TYR A 92 18.10 -10.83 -11.48
N GLY A 93 16.95 -11.51 -11.37
CA GLY A 93 16.85 -12.81 -10.69
C GLY A 93 16.95 -12.73 -9.16
N PHE A 94 16.73 -11.54 -8.59
CA PHE A 94 16.72 -11.32 -7.14
C PHE A 94 15.58 -12.06 -6.45
N LYS A 95 15.79 -12.36 -5.16
CA LYS A 95 14.80 -13.02 -4.31
C LYS A 95 14.03 -12.03 -3.44
N TYR A 96 14.66 -10.91 -3.09
CA TYR A 96 14.12 -9.87 -2.22
C TYR A 96 14.12 -8.53 -2.94
N LEU A 97 13.06 -7.74 -2.73
CA LEU A 97 12.96 -6.37 -3.27
C LEU A 97 14.10 -5.47 -2.76
N ARG A 98 14.65 -5.76 -1.57
CA ARG A 98 15.81 -5.05 -1.01
C ARG A 98 17.01 -5.04 -1.96
N GLU A 99 17.22 -6.12 -2.71
CA GLU A 99 18.36 -6.25 -3.63
C GLU A 99 18.29 -5.21 -4.77
N LEU A 100 17.08 -4.77 -5.16
CA LEU A 100 16.91 -3.63 -6.09
C LEU A 100 17.33 -2.31 -5.47
N TYR A 101 16.95 -2.05 -4.21
CA TYR A 101 17.35 -0.85 -3.47
C TYR A 101 18.88 -0.78 -3.29
N GLU A 102 19.50 -1.91 -2.94
CA GLU A 102 20.95 -2.04 -2.78
C GLU A 102 21.67 -1.89 -4.13
N LYS A 103 21.08 -2.35 -5.24
CA LYS A 103 21.61 -2.11 -6.58
C LYS A 103 21.55 -0.63 -6.98
N ALA A 104 20.45 0.06 -6.66
CA ALA A 104 20.27 1.47 -7.00
C ALA A 104 21.18 2.41 -6.20
N ALA A 105 21.40 2.12 -4.92
CA ALA A 105 22.33 2.87 -4.07
C ALA A 105 23.06 1.93 -3.08
N PRO A 106 24.20 1.34 -3.48
CA PRO A 106 24.95 0.37 -2.67
C PRO A 106 25.45 0.91 -1.33
N ASP A 107 25.72 2.21 -1.26
CA ASP A 107 26.25 2.88 -0.07
C ASP A 107 25.17 3.42 0.88
N HIS A 108 23.88 3.19 0.56
CA HIS A 108 22.77 3.69 1.37
C HIS A 108 22.25 2.63 2.35
N GLU A 109 22.18 2.97 3.64
CA GLU A 109 21.59 2.10 4.65
C GLU A 109 20.06 2.25 4.71
N TYR A 110 19.34 1.23 4.22
CA TYR A 110 17.88 1.22 4.26
C TYR A 110 17.31 0.61 5.54
N LYS A 111 16.74 1.46 6.39
CA LYS A 111 15.98 1.02 7.58
C LYS A 111 14.70 0.25 7.22
N TYR A 112 14.03 0.62 6.12
CA TYR A 112 12.83 -0.04 5.62
C TYR A 112 12.82 -0.11 4.09
N ILE A 113 12.21 -1.17 3.55
CA ILE A 113 12.00 -1.35 2.11
C ILE A 113 10.50 -1.19 1.83
N SER A 114 10.15 -0.24 0.97
CA SER A 114 8.78 0.11 0.66
C SER A 114 8.32 -0.41 -0.69
N VAL A 115 7.00 -0.40 -0.83
CA VAL A 115 6.28 -0.49 -2.10
C VAL A 115 5.24 0.64 -2.11
N PRO A 116 4.86 1.21 -3.26
CA PRO A 116 5.35 0.89 -4.60
C PRO A 116 6.82 1.23 -4.88
N VAL A 117 7.39 0.65 -5.95
CA VAL A 117 8.68 1.07 -6.57
C VAL A 117 8.43 1.31 -8.06
N LEU A 118 8.86 2.43 -8.62
CA LEU A 118 8.95 2.63 -10.06
C LEU A 118 10.43 2.55 -10.48
N TRP A 119 10.76 1.59 -11.32
CA TRP A 119 12.13 1.31 -11.76
C TRP A 119 12.32 1.73 -13.21
N ASP A 120 13.34 2.54 -13.47
CA ASP A 120 13.79 2.87 -14.81
C ASP A 120 14.78 1.81 -15.31
N LYS A 121 14.38 1.02 -16.31
CA LYS A 121 15.24 -0.04 -16.87
C LYS A 121 16.49 0.51 -17.57
N ASN A 122 16.46 1.76 -18.03
CA ASN A 122 17.58 2.35 -18.78
C ASN A 122 18.67 2.86 -17.85
N THR A 123 18.27 3.55 -16.78
CA THR A 123 19.23 4.12 -15.80
C THR A 123 19.49 3.18 -14.62
N GLU A 124 18.71 2.11 -14.48
CA GLU A 124 18.73 1.16 -13.36
C GLU A 124 18.57 1.84 -12.00
N ARG A 125 17.66 2.82 -11.93
CA ARG A 125 17.39 3.63 -10.72
C ARG A 125 15.92 3.55 -10.32
N GLU A 126 15.69 3.71 -9.02
CA GLU A 126 14.38 3.91 -8.44
C GLU A 126 13.92 5.36 -8.58
N ILE A 127 12.63 5.51 -8.87
CA ILE A 127 11.89 6.76 -8.94
C ILE A 127 10.72 6.62 -7.96
N GLU A 128 10.53 7.59 -7.07
CA GLU A 128 9.29 7.65 -6.29
C GLU A 128 8.70 9.06 -6.32
N ASP A 129 7.53 9.17 -6.94
CA ASP A 129 6.85 10.44 -7.20
C ASP A 129 5.84 10.81 -6.09
N MET A 130 5.30 9.84 -5.32
CA MET A 130 3.90 10.04 -4.89
C MET A 130 3.62 10.22 -3.38
N ASN A 131 4.62 10.40 -2.50
CA ASN A 131 4.43 10.08 -1.07
C ASN A 131 4.18 11.22 -0.06
N ASP A 132 4.62 12.47 -0.23
CA ASP A 132 4.77 13.31 0.97
C ASP A 132 3.51 13.94 1.57
N TRP A 133 2.62 14.53 0.78
CA TRP A 133 1.52 15.34 1.33
C TRP A 133 0.30 14.51 1.79
N VAL A 134 -0.08 13.49 1.02
CA VAL A 134 -1.31 12.73 1.28
C VAL A 134 -1.11 11.56 2.25
N TYR A 135 0.12 11.06 2.36
CA TYR A 135 0.46 10.00 3.30
C TYR A 135 0.30 10.45 4.76
N ASN A 136 0.62 11.71 5.05
CA ASN A 136 0.56 12.26 6.41
C ASN A 136 -0.87 12.55 6.91
N THR A 137 -1.81 12.83 6.00
CA THR A 137 -3.14 13.37 6.34
C THR A 137 -4.30 12.38 6.23
N ILE A 138 -4.22 11.34 5.37
CA ILE A 138 -5.38 10.44 5.12
C ILE A 138 -5.06 8.96 5.42
N ASN A 139 -3.95 8.41 4.89
CA ASN A 139 -3.71 6.96 4.90
C ASN A 139 -3.04 6.44 6.19
N ASN A 140 -2.32 7.28 6.93
CA ASN A 140 -1.56 6.84 8.10
C ASN A 140 -2.38 6.81 9.40
N GLY A 141 -3.64 7.25 9.41
CA GLY A 141 -4.48 7.26 10.63
C GLY A 141 -4.69 5.86 11.23
N VAL A 142 -5.02 4.87 10.39
CA VAL A 142 -5.22 3.48 10.82
C VAL A 142 -3.94 2.79 11.29
N TYR A 143 -2.79 3.16 10.71
CA TYR A 143 -1.48 2.65 11.14
C TYR A 143 -1.02 3.30 12.44
N LYS A 144 -1.28 4.60 12.61
CA LYS A 144 -1.06 5.31 13.88
C LYS A 144 -1.88 4.66 15.00
N SER A 145 -3.17 4.37 14.78
CA SER A 145 -4.01 3.66 15.75
C SER A 145 -3.56 2.20 15.96
N GLY A 146 -3.26 1.46 14.89
CA GLY A 146 -2.93 0.03 14.96
C GLY A 146 -1.54 -0.30 15.51
N PHE A 147 -0.60 0.64 15.40
CA PHE A 147 0.76 0.52 15.94
C PHE A 147 1.03 1.45 17.13
N ALA A 148 0.03 2.18 17.62
CA ALA A 148 0.15 2.96 18.84
C ALA A 148 0.46 2.05 20.04
N ALA A 149 1.44 2.44 20.85
CA ALA A 149 1.73 1.81 22.13
C ALA A 149 1.04 2.52 23.32
N THR A 150 0.29 3.60 23.08
CA THR A 150 -0.41 4.38 24.12
C THR A 150 -1.86 4.69 23.72
N GLN A 151 -2.76 4.79 24.72
CA GLN A 151 -4.18 5.08 24.51
C GLN A 151 -4.41 6.46 23.88
N GLN A 152 -3.65 7.47 24.30
CA GLN A 152 -3.79 8.83 23.78
C GLN A 152 -3.49 8.91 22.27
N ALA A 153 -2.50 8.16 21.78
CA ALA A 153 -2.18 8.13 20.35
C ALA A 153 -3.22 7.37 19.51
N TYR A 154 -4.10 6.59 20.13
CA TYR A 154 -5.14 5.81 19.47
C TYR A 154 -6.41 6.64 19.13
N GLU A 155 -6.72 7.71 19.87
CA GLU A 155 -8.06 8.33 19.91
C GLU A 155 -8.34 9.53 18.95
N GLU A 156 -7.39 10.00 18.13
CA GLU A 156 -7.57 11.19 17.25
C GLU A 156 -8.17 10.85 15.84
N ASN A 157 -9.30 11.45 15.38
CA ASN A 157 -9.81 11.34 13.97
C ASN A 157 -10.87 12.38 13.49
N HIS A 158 -10.89 12.76 12.19
CA HIS A 158 -11.67 13.91 11.62
C HIS A 158 -12.30 13.77 10.19
N LEU A 159 -12.95 12.66 9.78
CA LEU A 159 -13.38 12.46 8.37
C LEU A 159 -14.92 12.45 8.11
N ALA A 160 -15.67 13.52 8.38
CA ALA A 160 -17.09 13.60 8.01
C ALA A 160 -17.52 15.00 7.47
N ASN A 161 -17.58 15.18 6.15
CA ASN A 161 -18.20 16.36 5.50
C ASN A 161 -19.35 15.92 4.56
N PRO A 162 -20.58 16.44 4.75
CA PRO A 162 -21.76 16.04 3.96
C PRO A 162 -21.82 16.54 2.51
N ALA A 163 -20.93 17.44 2.07
CA ALA A 163 -20.92 18.00 0.70
C ALA A 163 -20.30 17.07 -0.37
N HIS A 164 -19.70 15.95 0.02
CA HIS A 164 -18.95 15.08 -0.88
C HIS A 164 -19.84 14.00 -1.53
N GLN A 165 -20.36 14.23 -2.75
CA GLN A 165 -21.12 13.24 -3.53
C GLN A 165 -21.01 13.47 -5.06
N PRO A 166 -21.02 12.40 -5.89
CA PRO A 166 -20.89 10.99 -5.49
C PRO A 166 -19.46 10.61 -5.04
N TYR A 167 -18.45 11.41 -5.38
CA TYR A 167 -17.05 11.24 -4.98
C TYR A 167 -16.62 12.32 -3.99
N LEU A 168 -15.39 12.22 -3.46
CA LEU A 168 -14.89 13.11 -2.40
C LEU A 168 -14.98 14.59 -2.76
N PHE A 169 -14.78 14.96 -4.03
CA PHE A 169 -14.82 16.35 -4.48
C PHE A 169 -15.85 16.58 -5.60
N GLY A 170 -16.97 15.86 -5.56
CA GLY A 170 -18.10 16.07 -6.47
C GLY A 170 -18.22 14.97 -7.53
N ALA A 171 -18.41 15.37 -8.79
CA ALA A 171 -18.80 14.48 -9.87
C ALA A 171 -17.69 13.58 -10.43
N ASN A 172 -16.43 13.90 -10.16
CA ASN A 172 -15.27 13.21 -10.76
C ASN A 172 -14.47 12.43 -9.71
N ILE A 173 -13.93 11.28 -10.13
CA ILE A 173 -12.93 10.55 -9.35
C ILE A 173 -11.64 11.37 -9.35
N THR A 174 -11.11 11.60 -8.16
CA THR A 174 -9.83 12.30 -7.97
C THR A 174 -8.79 11.38 -7.36
N GLU A 175 -7.54 11.85 -7.33
CA GLU A 175 -6.45 11.20 -6.60
C GLU A 175 -6.79 10.96 -5.12
N ALA A 176 -7.60 11.84 -4.51
CA ALA A 176 -8.07 11.68 -3.14
C ALA A 176 -8.98 10.46 -2.99
N ASP A 177 -9.85 10.18 -3.95
CA ASP A 177 -10.72 9.00 -3.94
C ASP A 177 -9.88 7.73 -4.04
N ILE A 178 -8.91 7.70 -4.94
CA ILE A 178 -8.00 6.56 -5.14
C ILE A 178 -7.23 6.26 -3.85
N ARG A 179 -6.68 7.29 -3.21
CA ARG A 179 -5.93 7.13 -1.95
C ARG A 179 -6.82 6.69 -0.80
N LEU A 180 -7.94 7.36 -0.58
CA LEU A 180 -8.87 6.98 0.50
C LEU A 180 -9.41 5.57 0.28
N PHE A 181 -9.68 5.18 -0.97
CA PHE A 181 -10.23 3.87 -1.31
C PHE A 181 -9.32 2.76 -0.80
N THR A 182 -8.00 2.88 -0.99
CA THR A 182 -7.06 1.86 -0.53
C THR A 182 -7.12 1.65 0.99
N THR A 183 -7.41 2.69 1.76
CA THR A 183 -7.56 2.57 3.21
C THR A 183 -8.93 1.97 3.55
N MET A 184 -10.01 2.48 2.97
CA MET A 184 -11.38 2.07 3.30
C MET A 184 -11.69 0.63 2.90
N ILE A 185 -11.20 0.15 1.75
CA ILE A 185 -11.43 -1.22 1.29
C ILE A 185 -10.80 -2.29 2.21
N ARG A 186 -9.80 -1.90 3.00
CA ARG A 186 -9.12 -2.76 3.98
C ARG A 186 -9.72 -2.64 5.38
N PHE A 187 -10.58 -1.64 5.64
CA PHE A 187 -10.99 -1.28 6.99
C PHE A 187 -11.74 -2.41 7.69
N ASP A 188 -12.90 -2.82 7.16
CA ASP A 188 -13.69 -3.89 7.78
C ASP A 188 -12.98 -5.25 7.69
N VAL A 189 -12.18 -5.46 6.65
CA VAL A 189 -11.53 -6.73 6.34
C VAL A 189 -10.29 -7.01 7.19
N ALA A 190 -9.55 -5.97 7.56
CA ALA A 190 -8.30 -6.11 8.29
C ALA A 190 -8.26 -5.15 9.49
N TYR A 191 -8.42 -3.84 9.28
CA TYR A 191 -8.12 -2.86 10.34
C TYR A 191 -9.05 -2.96 11.55
N TYR A 192 -10.34 -3.21 11.33
CA TYR A 192 -11.33 -3.33 12.38
C TYR A 192 -10.93 -4.39 13.42
N SER A 193 -10.53 -5.58 12.96
CA SER A 193 -10.17 -6.70 13.84
C SER A 193 -8.68 -6.72 14.21
N ILE A 194 -7.80 -6.64 13.21
CA ILE A 194 -6.35 -6.83 13.37
C ILE A 194 -5.72 -5.61 14.06
N PHE A 195 -6.10 -4.40 13.66
CA PHE A 195 -5.62 -3.15 14.25
C PHE A 195 -6.53 -2.60 15.36
N LYS A 196 -7.57 -3.36 15.72
CA LYS A 196 -8.52 -2.99 16.77
C LYS A 196 -9.21 -1.64 16.51
N CYS A 197 -9.35 -1.22 15.26
CA CYS A 197 -10.12 -0.03 14.88
C CYS A 197 -11.63 -0.33 14.97
N ASN A 198 -12.10 -0.78 16.13
CA ASN A 198 -13.34 -1.53 16.29
C ASN A 198 -14.49 -0.75 16.94
N LEU A 199 -14.40 0.59 16.98
CA LEU A 199 -15.50 1.42 17.48
C LEU A 199 -16.76 1.25 16.61
N LYS A 200 -16.57 1.20 15.29
CA LYS A 200 -17.61 1.17 14.27
C LYS A 200 -17.09 0.52 12.99
N MET A 201 -17.95 -0.18 12.26
CA MET A 201 -17.64 -0.76 10.95
C MET A 201 -18.09 0.17 9.83
N ILE A 202 -17.36 0.22 8.72
CA ILE A 202 -17.77 0.96 7.52
C ILE A 202 -19.12 0.46 7.04
N ARG A 203 -19.30 -0.86 6.90
CA ARG A 203 -20.52 -1.45 6.33
C ARG A 203 -21.81 -1.21 7.11
N HIS A 204 -21.72 -0.89 8.41
CA HIS A 204 -22.90 -0.75 9.28
C HIS A 204 -23.12 0.69 9.76
N ASP A 205 -22.04 1.40 10.09
CA ASP A 205 -22.13 2.65 10.85
C ASP A 205 -21.84 3.90 10.02
N TYR A 206 -21.28 3.74 8.82
CA TYR A 206 -20.90 4.84 7.93
C TYR A 206 -21.57 4.73 6.56
N PRO A 207 -22.90 4.93 6.45
CA PRO A 207 -23.67 4.65 5.24
C PRO A 207 -23.16 5.40 4.00
N ARG A 208 -22.68 6.64 4.16
CA ARG A 208 -22.11 7.43 3.04
C ARG A 208 -20.78 6.86 2.55
N ILE A 209 -19.87 6.52 3.47
CA ILE A 209 -18.58 5.92 3.13
C ILE A 209 -18.81 4.52 2.54
N HIS A 210 -19.73 3.75 3.11
CA HIS A 210 -20.07 2.42 2.60
C HIS A 210 -20.64 2.48 1.18
N THR A 211 -21.55 3.41 0.90
CA THR A 211 -22.06 3.61 -0.46
C THR A 211 -20.95 4.06 -1.42
N TRP A 212 -20.15 5.07 -1.07
CA TRP A 212 -19.01 5.51 -1.89
C TRP A 212 -18.01 4.38 -2.17
N LEU A 213 -17.66 3.59 -1.17
CA LEU A 213 -16.73 2.45 -1.28
C LEU A 213 -17.28 1.39 -2.23
N ARG A 214 -18.55 1.02 -2.08
CA ARG A 214 -19.23 0.05 -2.96
C ARG A 214 -19.36 0.57 -4.39
N THR A 215 -19.70 1.85 -4.56
CA THR A 215 -19.77 2.48 -5.88
C THR A 215 -18.43 2.38 -6.60
N LEU A 216 -17.32 2.73 -5.96
CA LEU A 216 -15.99 2.59 -6.59
C LEU A 216 -15.62 1.12 -6.84
N TYR A 217 -15.84 0.24 -5.86
CA TYR A 217 -15.44 -1.17 -5.97
C TYR A 217 -16.21 -1.93 -7.05
N TRP A 218 -17.50 -1.68 -7.24
CA TRP A 218 -18.34 -2.37 -8.22
C TRP A 218 -18.45 -1.65 -9.57
N ASP A 219 -17.84 -0.47 -9.73
CA ASP A 219 -17.80 0.22 -11.02
C ASP A 219 -16.84 -0.53 -11.96
N GLU A 220 -17.43 -1.27 -12.89
CA GLU A 220 -16.75 -1.95 -14.00
C GLU A 220 -17.05 -1.26 -15.35
N SER A 221 -17.58 -0.03 -15.32
CA SER A 221 -17.89 0.74 -16.53
C SER A 221 -16.64 1.23 -17.24
N GLU A 222 -16.81 1.82 -18.42
CA GLU A 222 -15.71 2.49 -19.16
C GLU A 222 -15.02 3.59 -18.34
N ARG A 223 -15.66 4.13 -17.29
CA ARG A 223 -15.04 5.14 -16.43
C ARG A 223 -13.83 4.61 -15.68
N THR A 224 -13.90 3.36 -15.21
CA THR A 224 -12.92 2.78 -14.29
C THR A 224 -12.24 1.55 -14.86
N HIS A 225 -12.83 0.93 -15.89
CA HIS A 225 -12.43 -0.37 -16.44
C HIS A 225 -12.31 -1.46 -15.36
N GLY A 226 -13.04 -1.36 -14.25
CA GLY A 226 -12.93 -2.29 -13.12
C GLY A 226 -11.67 -2.10 -12.27
N ALA A 227 -10.93 -1.00 -12.43
CA ALA A 227 -9.64 -0.75 -11.76
C ALA A 227 -9.67 -1.00 -10.25
N PHE A 228 -10.73 -0.57 -9.56
CA PHE A 228 -10.84 -0.72 -8.11
C PHE A 228 -11.08 -2.18 -7.69
N LYS A 229 -11.89 -2.92 -8.44
CA LYS A 229 -12.22 -4.33 -8.18
C LYS A 229 -11.02 -5.23 -8.45
N ASP A 230 -10.47 -5.14 -9.66
CA ASP A 230 -9.48 -6.09 -10.18
C ASP A 230 -8.13 -6.00 -9.47
N THR A 231 -7.88 -4.85 -8.84
CA THR A 231 -6.65 -4.59 -8.10
C THR A 231 -6.80 -4.82 -6.58
N THR A 232 -7.99 -5.25 -6.14
CA THR A 232 -8.27 -5.56 -4.75
C THR A 232 -8.11 -7.05 -4.47
N ARG A 233 -7.14 -7.41 -3.62
CA ARG A 233 -6.81 -8.80 -3.28
C ARG A 233 -7.02 -9.04 -1.78
N PHE A 234 -8.25 -9.37 -1.38
CA PHE A 234 -8.61 -9.49 0.04
C PHE A 234 -7.80 -10.55 0.79
N ASP A 235 -7.53 -11.69 0.16
CA ASP A 235 -6.75 -12.77 0.78
C ASP A 235 -5.32 -12.30 1.09
N ALA A 236 -4.69 -11.59 0.16
CA ALA A 236 -3.37 -11.01 0.36
C ALA A 236 -3.37 -9.95 1.47
N TYR A 237 -4.45 -9.18 1.62
CA TYR A 237 -4.57 -8.20 2.71
C TYR A 237 -4.69 -8.90 4.06
N LYS A 238 -5.64 -9.81 4.21
CA LYS A 238 -5.86 -10.54 5.47
C LYS A 238 -4.61 -11.30 5.90
N LEU A 239 -3.99 -12.03 4.97
CA LEU A 239 -2.74 -12.75 5.20
C LEU A 239 -1.61 -11.80 5.62
N GLY A 240 -1.37 -10.75 4.83
CA GLY A 240 -0.28 -9.79 5.07
C GLY A 240 -0.38 -9.08 6.41
N TYR A 241 -1.57 -8.61 6.80
CA TYR A 241 -1.76 -7.92 8.08
C TYR A 241 -1.67 -8.88 9.29
N SER A 242 -2.26 -10.07 9.21
CA SER A 242 -2.15 -11.06 10.28
C SER A 242 -0.69 -11.42 10.55
N PHE A 243 0.06 -11.70 9.49
CA PHE A 243 1.44 -12.14 9.57
C PHE A 243 2.40 -11.03 9.99
N ALA A 244 2.16 -9.79 9.57
CA ALA A 244 2.93 -8.64 10.04
C ALA A 244 2.85 -8.43 11.56
N LEU A 245 1.76 -8.87 12.21
CA LEU A 245 1.60 -8.87 13.67
C LEU A 245 2.01 -10.20 14.33
N GLY A 246 2.62 -11.13 13.59
CA GLY A 246 3.02 -12.44 14.11
C GLY A 246 1.83 -13.37 14.44
N ALA A 247 0.63 -13.07 13.95
CA ALA A 247 -0.54 -13.93 14.18
C ALA A 247 -0.41 -15.23 13.37
N LYS A 248 -0.79 -16.35 13.99
CA LYS A 248 -0.83 -17.67 13.33
C LYS A 248 -2.13 -17.95 12.59
N ILE A 249 -3.13 -17.08 12.78
CA ILE A 249 -4.50 -17.25 12.28
C ILE A 249 -4.86 -16.04 11.42
N VAL A 250 -5.44 -16.32 10.26
CA VAL A 250 -6.02 -15.31 9.37
C VAL A 250 -7.54 -15.29 9.61
N PRO A 251 -8.13 -14.15 10.03
CA PRO A 251 -9.57 -14.06 10.21
C PRO A 251 -10.33 -14.34 8.90
N VAL A 252 -11.33 -15.22 8.94
CA VAL A 252 -12.18 -15.51 7.78
C VAL A 252 -13.08 -14.33 7.45
N GLY A 253 -13.64 -13.71 8.49
CA GLY A 253 -14.57 -12.60 8.34
C GLY A 253 -13.91 -11.27 7.97
N PRO A 254 -14.73 -10.28 7.65
CA PRO A 254 -16.17 -10.38 7.44
C PRO A 254 -16.49 -10.95 6.04
N VAL A 255 -17.63 -11.63 5.90
CA VAL A 255 -18.13 -12.21 4.64
C VAL A 255 -19.53 -11.62 4.33
N PRO A 256 -19.80 -11.14 3.10
CA PRO A 256 -18.84 -10.98 2.01
C PRO A 256 -17.80 -9.90 2.34
N ASN A 257 -16.65 -9.93 1.64
CA ASN A 257 -15.60 -8.93 1.80
C ASN A 257 -16.13 -7.53 1.46
N VAL A 258 -16.90 -7.41 0.37
CA VAL A 258 -17.66 -6.22 -0.01
C VAL A 258 -19.12 -6.62 -0.26
N VAL A 259 -20.06 -5.89 0.32
CA VAL A 259 -21.50 -6.11 0.09
C VAL A 259 -21.83 -5.66 -1.34
N PRO A 260 -22.65 -6.40 -2.11
CA PRO A 260 -23.17 -5.94 -3.40
C PRO A 260 -23.87 -4.57 -3.30
N LEU A 261 -23.99 -3.87 -4.44
CA LEU A 261 -24.72 -2.59 -4.51
C LEU A 261 -26.20 -2.77 -4.15
#